data_AF-A0A4P7BVC0-F1
#
_entry.id   AF-A0A4P7BVC0-F1
#
_cell.length_a   1.000
_cell.length_b   1.000
_cell.length_c   1.000
_cell.angle_alpha   90.00
_cell.angle_beta   90.00
_cell.angle_gamma   90.00
#
_symmetry.space_group_name_H-M   'P 1'
#
loop_
_entity.id
_entity.type
_entity.pdbx_description
1 polymer ?
#
loop_
_entity_poly.entity_id
_entity_poly.type
_entity_poly.pdbx_seq_one_letter_code
_entity_poly.pdbx_strand_id
1 'polypeptide(L)'
;MRKRPPTRGSFKPGGSGNPKGKPKGARNKLGEAFLCDLYADWQEHGRAVLSTVREQDPAAYLRIVASLLPREAQHHHFLDELQELSTEELRQKLEQVRQERIRLEGSDEEPRH
;
A
#
# COMPACT_ATOMS: atom_id res chain seq x y z
N MET A 1 52.41 23.19 39.64
CA MET A 1 51.74 23.31 38.33
C MET A 1 51.61 21.93 37.70
N ARG A 2 50.41 21.37 37.57
CA ARG A 2 50.19 20.04 36.95
C ARG A 2 49.92 20.22 35.45
N LYS A 3 50.76 19.64 34.58
CA LYS A 3 50.55 19.66 33.12
C LYS A 3 49.48 18.62 32.74
N ARG A 4 48.50 19.06 31.94
CA ARG A 4 47.35 18.29 31.45
C ARG A 4 47.79 17.38 30.29
N PRO A 5 47.25 16.14 30.13
CA PRO A 5 47.68 15.24 29.06
C PRO A 5 47.11 15.70 27.70
N PRO A 6 47.77 15.35 26.57
CA PRO A 6 47.33 15.76 25.24
C PRO A 6 46.01 15.06 24.88
N THR A 7 45.03 15.86 24.43
CA THR A 7 43.73 15.40 23.97
C THR A 7 43.87 14.52 22.73
N ARG A 8 43.35 13.30 22.81
CA ARG A 8 43.26 12.37 21.68
C ARG A 8 42.35 12.97 20.60
N GLY A 9 42.92 13.20 19.42
CA GLY A 9 42.21 13.28 18.15
C GLY A 9 41.30 14.48 17.94
N SER A 10 41.86 15.63 17.59
CA SER A 10 41.09 16.64 16.87
C SER A 10 40.77 16.13 15.46
N PHE A 11 39.49 16.06 15.12
CA PHE A 11 39.08 15.94 13.72
C PHE A 11 39.66 17.14 12.95
N LYS A 12 40.43 16.89 11.89
CA LYS A 12 40.97 17.97 11.05
C LYS A 12 39.80 18.63 10.30
N PRO A 13 39.67 19.97 10.33
CA PRO A 13 38.69 20.67 9.51
C PRO A 13 38.94 20.33 8.03
N GLY A 14 37.91 19.82 7.33
CA GLY A 14 37.98 19.46 5.92
C GLY A 14 38.31 18.00 5.59
N GLY A 15 38.57 17.14 6.58
CA GLY A 15 38.71 15.69 6.37
C GLY A 15 37.52 14.94 6.95
N SER A 16 36.64 14.39 6.10
CA SER A 16 35.66 13.42 6.61
C SER A 16 36.42 12.22 7.18
N GLY A 17 36.00 11.71 8.34
CA GLY A 17 36.58 10.49 8.95
C GLY A 17 36.41 9.22 8.11
N ASN A 18 35.82 9.34 6.91
CA ASN A 18 35.68 8.28 5.92
C ASN A 18 35.89 8.87 4.51
N PRO A 19 37.14 8.93 4.02
CA PRO A 19 37.47 9.56 2.73
C PRO A 19 36.86 8.84 1.51
N LYS A 20 36.35 7.60 1.67
CA LYS A 20 35.63 6.86 0.62
C LYS A 20 34.11 6.98 0.69
N GLY A 21 33.57 7.68 1.69
CA GLY A 21 32.13 7.70 1.96
C GLY A 21 31.55 6.30 2.24
N LYS A 22 30.24 6.22 2.51
CA LYS A 22 29.55 4.93 2.52
C LYS A 22 29.56 4.39 1.07
N PRO A 23 29.96 3.14 0.80
CA PRO A 23 29.99 2.61 -0.56
C PRO A 23 28.64 2.83 -1.25
N LYS A 24 28.68 3.56 -2.36
CA LYS A 24 27.52 3.90 -3.18
C LYS A 24 26.83 2.58 -3.58
N GLY A 25 25.56 2.42 -3.21
CA GLY A 25 24.80 1.19 -3.47
C GLY A 25 24.77 0.16 -2.34
N ALA A 26 25.38 0.39 -1.17
CA ALA A 26 25.24 -0.55 -0.03
C ALA A 26 23.78 -0.70 0.44
N ARG A 27 22.96 0.36 0.32
CA ARG A 27 21.51 0.29 0.56
C ARG A 27 20.79 -0.53 -0.51
N ASN A 28 21.21 -0.38 -1.77
CA ASN A 28 20.61 -1.11 -2.90
C ASN A 28 20.92 -2.61 -2.80
N LYS A 29 22.18 -2.96 -2.49
CA LYS A 29 22.60 -4.35 -2.25
C LYS A 29 21.89 -5.02 -1.09
N LEU A 30 21.68 -4.29 0.02
CA LEU A 30 20.92 -4.80 1.15
C LEU A 30 19.45 -5.03 0.78
N GLY A 31 18.84 -4.10 0.04
CA GLY A 31 17.46 -4.25 -0.44
C GLY A 31 17.30 -5.44 -1.39
N GLU A 32 18.21 -5.61 -2.34
CA GLU A 32 18.23 -6.75 -3.27
C GLU A 32 18.36 -8.08 -2.52
N ALA A 33 19.32 -8.19 -1.60
CA ALA A 33 19.51 -9.41 -0.80
C ALA A 33 18.26 -9.71 0.05
N PHE A 34 17.70 -8.69 0.71
CA PHE A 34 16.48 -8.85 1.51
C PHE A 34 15.30 -9.33 0.67
N LEU A 35 15.09 -8.77 -0.52
CA LEU A 35 14.00 -9.19 -1.40
C LEU A 35 14.20 -10.63 -1.91
N CYS A 36 15.44 -11.04 -2.18
CA CYS A 36 15.74 -12.42 -2.57
C CYS A 36 15.44 -13.40 -1.43
N ASP A 37 15.90 -13.10 -0.21
CA ASP A 37 15.66 -13.93 0.96
C ASP A 37 14.16 -14.00 1.29
N LEU A 38 13.45 -12.87 1.23
CA LEU A 38 12.00 -12.81 1.44
C LEU A 38 11.23 -13.62 0.39
N TYR A 39 11.66 -13.58 -0.87
CA TYR A 39 11.02 -14.37 -1.92
C TYR A 39 11.24 -15.87 -1.71
N ALA A 40 12.45 -16.29 -1.32
CA ALA A 40 12.74 -17.68 -1.01
C ALA A 40 11.88 -18.20 0.14
N ASP A 41 11.79 -17.43 1.24
CA ASP A 41 10.90 -17.72 2.37
C ASP A 41 9.43 -17.81 1.94
N TRP A 42 8.98 -16.87 1.09
CA TRP A 42 7.61 -16.86 0.57
C TRP A 42 7.27 -18.10 -0.25
N GLN A 43 8.21 -18.63 -1.06
CA GLN A 43 7.98 -19.86 -1.83
C GLN A 43 7.72 -21.07 -0.94
N GLU A 44 8.38 -21.14 0.22
CA GLU A 44 8.25 -22.26 1.16
C GLU A 44 7.07 -22.09 2.12
N HIS A 45 6.86 -20.88 2.65
CA HIS A 45 5.97 -20.65 3.79
C HIS A 45 4.76 -19.75 3.48
N GLY A 46 4.75 -19.03 2.36
CA GLY A 46 3.78 -17.97 2.08
C GLY A 46 2.31 -18.42 2.15
N ARG A 47 2.00 -19.62 1.63
CA ARG A 47 0.62 -20.17 1.70
C ARG A 47 0.18 -20.47 3.13
N ALA A 48 1.07 -21.03 3.95
CA ALA A 48 0.77 -21.34 5.34
C ALA A 48 0.53 -20.04 6.14
N VAL A 49 1.38 -19.03 5.93
CA VAL A 49 1.22 -17.69 6.52
C VAL A 49 -0.14 -17.10 6.15
N LEU A 50 -0.55 -17.16 4.88
CA LEU A 50 -1.86 -16.65 4.44
C LEU A 50 -3.03 -17.37 5.13
N SER A 51 -2.97 -18.70 5.31
CA SER A 51 -4.03 -19.41 6.04
C SER A 51 -4.09 -18.97 7.50
N THR A 52 -2.94 -18.90 8.16
CA THR A 52 -2.83 -18.47 9.55
C THR A 52 -3.36 -17.05 9.74
N VAL A 53 -2.98 -16.10 8.88
CA VAL A 53 -3.46 -14.72 8.96
C VAL A 53 -4.97 -14.65 8.70
N ARG A 54 -5.49 -15.41 7.73
CA ARG A 54 -6.94 -15.48 7.49
C ARG A 54 -7.73 -15.97 8.71
N GLU A 55 -7.16 -16.91 9.46
CA GLU A 55 -7.79 -17.50 10.66
C GLU A 55 -7.64 -16.61 11.90
N GLN A 56 -6.47 -15.99 12.10
CA GLN A 56 -6.15 -15.22 13.32
C GLN A 56 -6.49 -13.73 13.21
N ASP A 57 -6.29 -13.11 12.04
CA ASP A 57 -6.61 -11.70 11.78
C ASP A 57 -7.21 -11.54 10.36
N PRO A 58 -8.49 -11.91 10.18
CA PRO A 58 -9.16 -11.80 8.88
C PRO A 58 -9.24 -10.34 8.37
N ALA A 59 -9.21 -9.34 9.27
CA ALA A 59 -9.23 -7.95 8.87
C ALA A 59 -7.90 -7.54 8.21
N ALA A 60 -6.75 -7.96 8.76
CA ALA A 60 -5.46 -7.76 8.11
C ALA A 60 -5.38 -8.50 6.76
N TYR A 61 -5.89 -9.73 6.69
CA TYR A 61 -5.95 -10.49 5.45
C TYR A 61 -6.69 -9.72 4.35
N LEU A 62 -7.90 -9.22 4.64
CA LEU A 62 -8.69 -8.45 3.67
C LEU A 62 -8.04 -7.12 3.29
N ARG A 63 -7.37 -6.44 4.22
CA ARG A 63 -6.59 -5.21 3.91
C ARG A 63 -5.44 -5.50 2.93
N ILE A 64 -4.73 -6.61 3.10
CA ILE A 64 -3.65 -7.02 2.18
C ILE A 64 -4.24 -7.29 0.79
N VAL A 65 -5.33 -8.06 0.71
CA VAL A 65 -6.02 -8.33 -0.57
C VAL A 65 -6.47 -7.03 -1.25
N ALA A 66 -7.08 -6.11 -0.50
CA ALA A 66 -7.50 -4.80 -1.02
C ALA A 66 -6.32 -3.96 -1.53
N SER A 67 -5.15 -4.05 -0.89
CA SER A 67 -3.94 -3.30 -1.30
C SER A 67 -3.29 -3.82 -2.60
N LEU A 68 -3.61 -5.05 -3.00
CA LEU A 68 -3.14 -5.65 -4.25
C LEU A 68 -4.00 -5.23 -5.45
N LEU A 69 -5.21 -4.71 -5.21
CA LEU A 69 -6.06 -4.20 -6.26
C LEU A 69 -5.51 -2.84 -6.75
N PRO A 70 -5.48 -2.59 -8.06
CA PRO A 70 -5.09 -1.29 -8.61
C PRO A 70 -5.88 -0.18 -7.93
N ARG A 71 -5.21 0.91 -7.53
CA ARG A 71 -5.87 2.04 -6.86
C ARG A 71 -6.90 2.71 -7.78
N GLU A 72 -6.76 2.58 -9.10
CA GLU A 72 -7.77 3.06 -10.05
C GLU A 72 -9.11 2.31 -9.91
N ALA A 73 -9.14 1.12 -9.30
CA ALA A 73 -10.38 0.41 -8.95
C ALA A 73 -10.98 0.87 -7.61
N GLN A 74 -10.20 1.60 -6.79
CA GLN A 74 -10.68 2.29 -5.60
C GLN A 74 -11.08 3.72 -6.03
N HIS A 75 -12.27 3.88 -6.60
CA HIS A 75 -12.90 5.20 -6.67
C HIS A 75 -13.11 5.71 -5.22
N HIS A 76 -12.08 6.29 -4.60
CA HIS A 76 -12.22 7.03 -3.36
C HIS A 76 -13.21 8.20 -3.54
N HIS A 77 -13.32 8.75 -4.74
CA HIS A 77 -14.37 9.73 -5.07
C HIS A 77 -15.80 9.24 -4.81
N PHE A 78 -16.11 7.96 -5.08
CA PHE A 78 -17.47 7.46 -4.89
C PHE A 78 -17.80 7.31 -3.41
N LEU A 79 -16.87 6.75 -2.62
CA LEU A 79 -17.10 6.55 -1.19
C LEU A 79 -17.12 7.88 -0.42
N ASP A 80 -16.28 8.85 -0.80
CA ASP A 80 -16.24 10.18 -0.21
C ASP A 80 -17.53 10.96 -0.55
N GLU A 81 -17.96 10.97 -1.82
CA GLU A 81 -19.21 11.61 -2.23
C GLU A 81 -20.43 10.99 -1.54
N LEU A 82 -20.47 9.66 -1.38
CA LEU A 82 -21.56 8.98 -0.67
C LEU A 82 -21.62 9.32 0.83
N GLN A 83 -20.49 9.62 1.45
CA GLN A 83 -20.42 9.97 2.87
C GLN A 83 -20.90 11.41 3.16
N GLU A 84 -20.80 12.30 2.16
CA GLU A 84 -21.27 13.68 2.26
C GLU A 84 -22.80 13.82 2.02
N LEU A 85 -23.43 12.79 1.44
CA LEU A 85 -24.88 12.78 1.20
C LEU A 85 -25.65 12.41 2.47
N SER A 86 -26.73 13.14 2.72
CA SER A 86 -27.72 12.75 3.72
C SER A 86 -28.43 11.45 3.32
N THR A 87 -29.05 10.80 4.30
CA THR A 87 -29.84 9.57 4.07
C THR A 87 -30.95 9.77 3.04
N GLU A 88 -31.53 10.96 2.96
CA GLU A 88 -32.59 11.28 2.01
C GLU A 88 -32.04 11.43 0.59
N GLU A 89 -30.91 12.12 0.43
CA GLU A 89 -30.24 12.28 -0.87
C GLU A 89 -29.73 10.94 -1.41
N LEU A 90 -29.24 10.05 -0.53
CA LEU A 90 -28.88 8.68 -0.90
C LEU A 90 -30.08 7.88 -1.43
N ARG A 91 -31.25 8.01 -0.80
CA ARG A 91 -32.49 7.37 -1.27
C ARG A 91 -32.89 7.86 -2.65
N GLN A 92 -32.81 9.17 -2.88
CA GLN A 92 -33.12 9.78 -4.17
C GLN A 92 -32.16 9.32 -5.27
N LYS A 93 -30.85 9.29 -5.01
CA LYS A 93 -29.87 8.76 -5.98
C LYS A 93 -30.10 7.27 -6.29
N LEU A 94 -30.40 6.45 -5.28
CA LEU A 94 -30.70 5.03 -5.50
C LEU A 94 -31.95 4.81 -6.35
N GLU A 95 -32.99 5.63 -6.13
CA GLU A 95 -34.21 5.56 -6.94
C GLU A 95 -33.95 5.98 -8.38
N GLN A 96 -33.16 7.02 -8.60
CA GLN A 96 -32.75 7.46 -9.93
C GLN A 96 -32.00 6.36 -10.70
N VAL A 97 -31.03 5.70 -10.06
CA VAL A 97 -30.29 4.58 -10.66
C VAL A 97 -31.21 3.41 -11.00
N ARG A 98 -32.17 3.09 -10.13
CA ARG A 98 -33.16 2.03 -10.39
C ARG A 98 -34.04 2.36 -11.60
N GLN A 99 -34.51 3.59 -11.69
CA GLN A 99 -35.33 4.05 -12.83
C GLN A 99 -34.55 4.05 -14.14
N GLU A 100 -33.29 4.47 -14.11
CA GLU A 100 -32.41 4.45 -15.28
C GLU A 100 -32.12 3.02 -15.74
N ARG A 101 -31.89 2.10 -14.79
CA ARG A 101 -31.72 0.68 -15.11
C ARG A 101 -32.98 0.09 -15.76
N ILE A 102 -34.17 0.39 -15.23
CA ILE A 102 -35.45 -0.07 -15.81
C ILE A 102 -35.65 0.52 -17.22
N ARG A 103 -35.27 1.78 -17.43
CA ARG A 103 -35.32 2.42 -18.75
C ARG A 103 -34.42 1.71 -19.76
N LEU A 104 -33.21 1.34 -19.35
CA LEU A 104 -32.23 0.66 -20.20
C LEU A 104 -32.61 -0.80 -20.47
N GLU A 105 -33.15 -1.50 -19.47
CA GLU A 105 -33.66 -2.88 -19.63
C GLU A 105 -34.94 -2.93 -20.48
N GLY A 106 -35.75 -1.86 -20.50
CA GLY A 106 -36.97 -1.75 -21.31
C GLY A 106 -36.74 -1.39 -22.79
N SER A 107 -35.51 -1.13 -23.23
CA SER A 107 -35.20 -0.80 -24.64
C SER A 107 -34.75 -1.99 -25.49
N ASP A 108 -34.58 -3.19 -24.92
CA ASP A 108 -34.06 -4.36 -25.63
C ASP A 108 -35.15 -5.33 -26.16
N GLU A 109 -36.45 -5.06 -25.93
CA GLU A 109 -37.55 -5.82 -26.55
C GLU A 109 -38.17 -5.07 -27.74
N GLU A 110 -37.45 -4.99 -28.87
CA GLU A 110 -38.09 -4.79 -30.17
C GLU A 110 -38.51 -6.16 -30.74
N PRO A 111 -39.81 -6.39 -31.02
CA PRO A 111 -40.26 -7.66 -31.60
C PRO A 111 -39.78 -7.74 -33.04
N ARG A 112 -38.80 -8.61 -33.31
CA ARG A 112 -38.49 -9.03 -34.68
C ARG A 112 -39.69 -9.79 -35.25
N HIS A 113 -40.31 -9.18 -36.25
CA HIS A 113 -41.32 -9.76 -37.12
C HIS A 113 -40.87 -11.07 -37.77
#